data_AF-A0A528M6U3-F1
#
_entry.id   AF-A0A528M6U3-F1
#
_cell.length_a   1.000
_cell.length_b   1.000
_cell.length_c   1.000
_cell.angle_alpha   90.00
_cell.angle_beta   90.00
_cell.angle_gamma   90.00
#
_symmetry.space_group_name_H-M   'P 1'
#
loop_
_entity.id
_entity.type
_entity.pdbx_description
1 polymer ?
#
loop_
_entity_poly.entity_id
_entity_poly.type
_entity_poly.pdbx_seq_one_letter_code
_entity_poly.pdbx_strand_id
1 'polypeptide(L)'
;MTRPVRDIVAECMRRERYGLIRPLWADADDDSREEVRRRADHLIRILADYGVQLVRAGEPAPAETPTGPTIVANQVYAQPDTVREVRADAGKFSIVAVKNGESVVEQSFTLNEVMLNAGLVLADDPAAKTIKGLGRQLAAATEIYRLNAAGMGGGK
;
A
#
# COMPACT_ATOMS: atom_id res chain seq x y z
N MET A 1 3.67 -28.60 -10.91
CA MET A 1 2.21 -28.33 -10.86
C MET A 1 1.99 -26.83 -10.87
N THR A 2 1.09 -26.34 -11.71
CA THR A 2 0.76 -24.92 -11.82
C THR A 2 -0.19 -24.53 -10.68
N ARG A 3 0.17 -23.54 -9.86
CA ARG A 3 -0.70 -23.03 -8.78
C ARG A 3 -2.06 -22.55 -9.32
N PRO A 4 -3.19 -22.85 -8.65
CA PRO A 4 -4.51 -22.37 -9.05
C PRO A 4 -4.63 -20.84 -9.02
N VAL A 5 -5.44 -20.26 -9.92
CA VAL A 5 -5.69 -18.80 -9.97
C VAL A 5 -6.22 -18.27 -8.63
N ARG A 6 -7.15 -18.99 -7.98
CA ARG A 6 -7.66 -18.61 -6.65
C ARG A 6 -6.57 -18.44 -5.61
N ASP A 7 -5.53 -19.28 -5.67
CA ASP A 7 -4.42 -19.27 -4.70
C ASP A 7 -3.46 -18.11 -4.96
N ILE A 8 -3.24 -17.77 -6.23
CA ILE A 8 -2.44 -16.61 -6.63
C ILE A 8 -3.16 -15.31 -6.24
N VAL A 9 -4.45 -15.20 -6.55
CA VAL A 9 -5.27 -14.04 -6.20
C VAL A 9 -5.33 -13.86 -4.69
N ALA A 10 -5.53 -14.94 -3.93
CA ALA A 10 -5.52 -14.91 -2.46
C ALA A 10 -4.19 -14.38 -1.90
N GLU A 11 -3.06 -14.89 -2.41
CA GLU A 11 -1.74 -14.39 -2.02
C GLU A 11 -1.58 -12.89 -2.36
N CYS A 12 -1.98 -12.47 -3.56
CA CYS A 12 -1.92 -11.06 -3.96
C CYS A 12 -2.79 -10.18 -3.06
N MET A 13 -4.02 -10.60 -2.71
CA MET A 13 -4.88 -9.87 -1.78
C MET A 13 -4.30 -9.79 -0.37
N ARG A 14 -3.62 -10.84 0.10
CA ARG A 14 -2.90 -10.79 1.38
C ARG A 14 -1.74 -9.80 1.32
N ARG A 15 -0.95 -9.83 0.24
CA ARG A 15 0.19 -8.94 0.03
C ARG A 15 -0.24 -7.49 -0.13
N GLU A 16 -1.35 -7.23 -0.80
CA GLU A 16 -1.96 -5.90 -0.87
C GLU A 16 -2.29 -5.42 0.55
N ARG A 17 -3.03 -6.21 1.33
CA ARG A 17 -3.47 -5.79 2.67
C ARG A 17 -2.32 -5.57 3.66
N TYR A 18 -1.31 -6.44 3.64
CA TYR A 18 -0.30 -6.54 4.70
C TYR A 18 1.14 -6.29 4.25
N GLY A 19 1.39 -6.13 2.95
CA GLY A 19 2.75 -6.17 2.40
C GLY A 19 3.36 -7.57 2.40
N LEU A 20 4.67 -7.64 2.15
CA LEU A 20 5.43 -8.89 2.13
C LEU A 20 5.83 -9.31 3.56
N ILE A 21 4.87 -9.82 4.33
CA ILE A 21 5.07 -10.24 5.72
C ILE A 21 5.15 -11.76 5.90
N ARG A 22 5.93 -12.19 6.90
CA ARG A 22 6.03 -13.59 7.33
C ARG A 22 4.80 -14.02 8.16
N PRO A 23 4.41 -15.31 8.15
CA PRO A 23 4.92 -16.35 7.25
C PRO A 23 4.62 -16.00 5.79
N LEU A 24 5.52 -16.37 4.86
CA LEU A 24 5.22 -16.19 3.43
C LEU A 24 4.03 -17.07 3.08
N TRP A 25 3.37 -16.79 1.95
CA TRP A 25 2.22 -17.58 1.52
C TRP A 25 2.55 -19.08 1.44
N ALA A 26 3.75 -19.43 0.95
CA ALA A 26 4.22 -20.81 0.87
C ALA A 26 4.50 -21.46 2.24
N ASP A 27 4.65 -20.66 3.30
CA ASP A 27 4.95 -21.10 4.66
C ASP A 27 3.70 -21.11 5.57
N ALA A 28 2.62 -20.43 5.17
CA ALA A 28 1.38 -20.37 5.95
C ALA A 28 0.69 -21.75 6.02
N ASP A 29 0.03 -22.08 7.11
CA ASP A 29 -0.81 -23.28 7.20
C ASP A 29 -2.03 -23.18 6.28
N ASP A 30 -2.65 -24.32 5.97
CA ASP A 30 -3.73 -24.37 4.96
C ASP A 30 -5.01 -23.68 5.43
N ASP A 31 -5.33 -23.71 6.73
CA ASP A 31 -6.50 -23.03 7.29
C ASP A 31 -6.38 -21.51 7.14
N SER A 32 -5.20 -20.96 7.46
CA SER A 32 -4.88 -19.55 7.25
C SER A 32 -4.96 -19.15 5.77
N ARG A 33 -4.50 -20.02 4.85
CA ARG A 33 -4.62 -19.76 3.41
C ARG A 33 -6.08 -19.81 2.96
N GLU A 34 -6.86 -20.76 3.45
CA GLU A 34 -8.24 -20.97 3.04
C GLU A 34 -9.14 -19.78 3.42
N GLU A 35 -8.91 -19.13 4.56
CA GLU A 35 -9.61 -17.89 4.92
C GLU A 35 -9.44 -16.82 3.84
N VAL A 36 -8.21 -16.62 3.35
CA VAL A 36 -7.92 -15.64 2.30
C VAL A 36 -8.42 -16.11 0.94
N ARG A 37 -8.35 -17.42 0.64
CA ARG A 37 -8.90 -17.99 -0.61
C ARG A 37 -10.40 -17.77 -0.71
N ARG A 38 -11.18 -17.90 0.37
CA ARG A 38 -12.62 -17.59 0.36
C ARG A 38 -12.91 -16.15 -0.04
N ARG A 39 -12.08 -15.20 0.40
CA ARG A 39 -12.17 -13.79 -0.03
C ARG A 39 -11.81 -13.62 -1.50
N ALA A 40 -10.79 -14.32 -1.98
CA ALA A 40 -10.43 -14.34 -3.40
C ALA A 40 -11.54 -14.94 -4.27
N ASP A 41 -12.14 -16.05 -3.85
CA ASP A 41 -13.26 -16.70 -4.54
C ASP A 41 -14.48 -15.76 -4.62
N HIS A 42 -14.75 -14.99 -3.57
CA HIS A 42 -15.78 -13.95 -3.60
C HIS A 42 -15.48 -12.85 -4.62
N LEU A 43 -14.26 -12.31 -4.64
CA LEU A 43 -13.85 -11.30 -5.62
C LEU A 43 -13.96 -11.84 -7.06
N ILE A 44 -13.50 -13.07 -7.30
CA ILE A 44 -13.59 -13.72 -8.61
C ILE A 44 -15.04 -13.83 -9.07
N ARG A 45 -15.98 -14.19 -8.18
CA ARG A 45 -17.41 -14.22 -8.51
C ARG A 45 -17.95 -12.84 -8.88
N ILE A 46 -17.63 -11.80 -8.10
CA ILE A 46 -18.03 -10.42 -8.42
C ILE A 46 -17.51 -10.04 -9.82
N LEU A 47 -16.23 -10.28 -10.11
CA LEU A 47 -15.65 -9.97 -11.42
C LEU A 47 -16.38 -10.71 -12.55
N ALA A 48 -16.69 -12.00 -12.33
CA ALA A 48 -17.43 -12.80 -13.30
C ALA A 48 -18.85 -12.26 -13.56
N ASP A 49 -19.54 -11.75 -12.54
CA ASP A 49 -20.87 -11.12 -12.69
C ASP A 49 -20.81 -9.88 -13.60
N TYR A 50 -19.65 -9.22 -13.70
CA TYR A 50 -19.38 -8.10 -14.61
C TYR A 50 -18.70 -8.53 -15.92
N GLY A 51 -18.65 -9.83 -16.23
CA GLY A 51 -18.04 -10.35 -17.45
C GLY A 51 -16.51 -10.29 -17.48
N VAL A 52 -15.87 -10.08 -16.32
CA VAL A 52 -14.40 -10.04 -16.20
C VAL A 52 -13.89 -11.42 -15.79
N GLN A 53 -12.93 -11.95 -16.57
CA GLN A 53 -12.29 -13.24 -16.28
C GLN A 53 -10.82 -13.04 -15.92
N LEU A 54 -10.39 -13.64 -14.80
CA LEU A 54 -8.97 -13.71 -14.45
C LEU A 54 -8.34 -14.94 -15.08
N VAL A 55 -7.37 -14.73 -15.96
CA VAL A 55 -6.59 -15.79 -16.62
C VAL A 55 -5.09 -15.62 -16.33
N ARG A 56 -4.36 -16.73 -16.26
CA ARG A 56 -2.90 -16.70 -16.13
C ARG A 56 -2.29 -16.50 -17.51
N ALA A 57 -1.78 -15.30 -17.78
CA ALA A 57 -1.28 -14.90 -19.10
C ALA A 57 0.13 -15.42 -19.46
N GLY A 58 0.86 -16.03 -18.50
CA GLY A 58 2.24 -16.49 -18.69
C GLY A 58 3.20 -15.84 -17.70
N GLU A 59 4.48 -15.72 -18.08
CA GLU A 59 5.49 -15.01 -17.30
C GLU A 59 5.28 -13.50 -17.44
N PRO A 60 5.11 -12.75 -16.33
CA PRO A 60 4.78 -11.35 -16.40
C PRO A 60 5.98 -10.54 -16.89
N ALA A 61 5.76 -9.65 -17.86
CA ALA A 61 6.66 -8.52 -18.07
C ALA A 61 6.66 -7.66 -16.78
N PRO A 62 7.80 -7.05 -16.39
CA PRO A 62 7.84 -6.15 -15.25
C PRO A 62 6.75 -5.07 -15.40
N ALA A 63 5.90 -4.91 -14.37
CA ALA A 63 4.92 -3.84 -14.38
C ALA A 63 5.64 -2.48 -14.45
N GLU A 64 5.16 -1.60 -15.31
CA GLU A 64 5.69 -0.24 -15.42
C GLU A 64 5.51 0.49 -14.07
N THR A 65 6.55 1.21 -13.66
CA THR A 65 6.46 2.06 -12.46
C THR A 65 5.53 3.24 -12.78
N PRO A 66 4.64 3.66 -11.85
CA PRO A 66 3.80 4.84 -12.07
C PRO A 66 4.64 6.03 -12.56
N THR A 67 4.21 6.68 -13.64
CA THR A 67 4.98 7.73 -14.32
C THR A 67 4.89 9.10 -13.65
N GLY A 68 3.95 9.28 -12.72
CA GLY A 68 3.76 10.51 -11.95
C GLY A 68 4.32 10.39 -10.53
N PRO A 69 4.69 11.52 -9.89
CA PRO A 69 5.19 11.52 -8.52
C PRO A 69 4.08 11.16 -7.51
N THR A 70 2.80 11.32 -7.85
CA THR A 70 1.67 11.07 -6.95
C THR A 70 1.34 9.58 -6.86
N ILE A 71 1.37 9.06 -5.63
CA ILE A 71 1.07 7.66 -5.28
C ILE A 71 -0.42 7.51 -4.96
N VAL A 72 -0.95 8.38 -4.10
CA VAL A 72 -2.37 8.41 -3.74
C VAL A 72 -2.79 9.85 -3.46
N ALA A 73 -4.06 10.18 -3.72
CA ALA A 73 -4.67 11.46 -3.45
C ALA A 73 -6.03 11.27 -2.76
N ASN A 74 -6.20 11.84 -1.58
CA ASN A 74 -7.45 11.75 -0.80
C ASN A 74 -8.02 13.14 -0.52
N GLN A 75 -9.32 13.31 -0.74
CA GLN A 75 -10.01 14.54 -0.35
C GLN A 75 -10.01 14.69 1.17
N VAL A 76 -9.78 15.92 1.64
CA VAL A 76 -9.82 16.22 3.07
C VAL A 76 -11.27 16.37 3.50
N TYR A 77 -11.67 15.60 4.53
CA TYR A 77 -13.03 15.65 5.06
C TYR A 77 -13.44 17.08 5.41
N ALA A 78 -14.65 17.47 4.98
CA ALA A 78 -15.22 18.81 5.14
C ALA A 78 -14.42 19.96 4.49
N GLN A 79 -13.46 19.66 3.60
CA GLN A 79 -12.72 20.66 2.82
C GLN A 79 -12.71 20.25 1.35
N PRO A 80 -13.78 20.56 0.59
CA PRO A 80 -13.97 20.02 -0.76
C PRO A 80 -12.84 20.42 -1.73
N ASP A 81 -12.26 21.60 -1.53
CA ASP A 81 -11.21 22.16 -2.38
C ASP A 81 -9.80 21.75 -1.97
N THR A 82 -9.67 20.87 -0.96
CA THR A 82 -8.38 20.41 -0.46
C THR A 82 -8.23 18.91 -0.66
N VAL A 83 -7.17 18.49 -1.34
CA VAL A 83 -6.71 17.10 -1.39
C VAL A 83 -5.38 16.96 -0.66
N ARG A 84 -5.12 15.77 -0.12
CA ARG A 84 -3.81 15.37 0.38
C ARG A 84 -3.26 14.27 -0.48
N GLU A 85 -2.10 14.54 -1.04
CA GLU A 85 -1.36 13.62 -1.87
C GLU A 85 -0.19 13.03 -1.10
N VAL A 86 0.07 11.74 -1.32
CA VAL A 86 1.38 11.16 -1.03
C VAL A 86 2.15 11.18 -2.34
N ARG A 87 3.33 11.82 -2.34
CA ARG A 87 4.22 11.90 -3.49
C ARG A 87 5.56 11.24 -3.20
N ALA A 88 6.19 10.65 -4.23
CA ALA A 88 7.60 10.31 -4.24
C ALA A 88 8.37 11.42 -4.96
N ASP A 89 9.44 11.92 -4.34
CA ASP A 89 10.35 12.89 -4.95
C ASP A 89 11.77 12.73 -4.39
N ALA A 90 12.77 12.84 -5.28
CA ALA A 90 14.20 12.89 -4.96
C ALA A 90 14.68 11.91 -3.85
N GLY A 91 14.22 10.65 -3.87
CA GLY A 91 14.62 9.65 -2.88
C GLY A 91 13.91 9.75 -1.52
N LYS A 92 12.78 10.46 -1.46
CA LYS A 92 11.93 10.64 -0.29
C LYS A 92 10.46 10.55 -0.65
N PHE A 93 9.63 10.53 0.38
CA PHE A 93 8.19 10.66 0.27
C PHE A 93 7.73 11.94 0.95
N SER A 94 6.65 12.52 0.44
CA SER A 94 6.06 13.73 0.99
C SER A 94 4.55 13.60 1.07
N ILE A 95 3.98 14.19 2.13
CA ILE A 95 2.55 14.47 2.21
C ILE A 95 2.35 15.91 1.78
N VAL A 96 1.62 16.11 0.70
CA VAL A 96 1.38 17.41 0.08
C VAL A 96 -0.09 17.74 0.20
N ALA A 97 -0.42 18.87 0.83
CA ALA A 97 -1.76 19.44 0.73
C ALA A 97 -1.85 20.24 -0.57
N VAL A 98 -2.85 19.95 -1.39
CA VAL A 98 -3.16 20.75 -2.57
C VAL A 98 -4.51 21.41 -2.34
N LYS A 99 -4.52 22.75 -2.34
CA LYS A 99 -5.73 23.55 -2.16
C LYS A 99 -5.83 24.55 -3.30
N ASN A 100 -6.95 24.54 -4.03
CA ASN A 100 -7.15 25.42 -5.20
C ASN A 100 -5.98 25.36 -6.21
N GLY A 101 -5.37 24.19 -6.39
CA GLY A 101 -4.20 24.00 -7.26
C GLY A 101 -2.85 24.40 -6.65
N GLU A 102 -2.83 25.06 -5.49
CA GLU A 102 -1.58 25.38 -4.78
C GLU A 102 -1.13 24.20 -3.93
N SER A 103 0.13 23.79 -4.09
CA SER A 103 0.72 22.67 -3.38
C SER A 103 1.61 23.13 -2.21
N VAL A 104 1.37 22.58 -1.02
CA VAL A 104 2.20 22.79 0.18
C VAL A 104 2.67 21.46 0.72
N VAL A 105 3.98 21.27 0.84
CA VAL A 105 4.57 20.11 1.49
C VAL A 105 4.36 20.23 3.00
N GLU A 106 3.52 19.36 3.56
CA GLU A 106 3.23 19.35 4.99
C GLU A 106 4.23 18.51 5.79
N GLN A 107 4.74 17.43 5.17
CA GLN A 107 5.74 16.53 5.73
C GLN A 107 6.59 15.93 4.61
N SER A 108 7.87 15.69 4.91
CA SER A 108 8.77 14.88 4.08
C SER A 108 9.45 13.83 4.96
N PHE A 109 9.64 12.63 4.42
CA PHE A 109 10.18 11.50 5.17
C PHE A 109 10.77 10.42 4.26
N THR A 110 11.54 9.51 4.85
CA THR A 110 11.97 8.25 4.24
C THR A 110 11.22 7.07 4.85
N LEU A 111 11.10 5.94 4.14
CA LEU A 111 10.48 4.75 4.73
C LEU A 111 11.23 4.25 5.98
N ASN A 112 12.56 4.39 6.02
CA ASN A 112 13.35 4.03 7.19
C ASN A 112 12.94 4.83 8.43
N GLU A 113 12.77 6.16 8.31
CA GLU A 113 12.27 7.00 9.40
C GLU A 113 10.89 6.56 9.87
N VAL A 114 9.97 6.25 8.94
CA VAL A 114 8.63 5.79 9.31
C VAL A 114 8.66 4.45 10.00
N MET A 115 9.52 3.51 9.59
CA MET A 115 9.64 2.20 10.24
C MET A 115 10.17 2.32 11.67
N LEU A 116 11.15 3.21 11.91
CA LEU A 116 11.60 3.53 13.27
C LEU A 116 10.46 4.11 14.10
N ASN A 117 9.72 5.06 13.55
CA ASN A 117 8.58 5.68 14.24
C ASN A 117 7.45 4.69 14.51
N ALA A 118 7.20 3.74 13.61
CA ALA A 118 6.24 2.67 13.80
C ALA A 118 6.66 1.76 14.99
N GLY A 119 7.97 1.50 15.13
CA GLY A 119 8.52 0.80 16.29
C GLY A 119 8.25 1.52 17.61
N LEU A 120 8.39 2.85 17.65
CA LEU A 120 8.05 3.66 18.83
C LEU A 120 6.57 3.53 19.21
N VAL A 121 5.66 3.59 18.23
CA VAL A 121 4.22 3.41 18.46
C VAL A 121 3.92 2.01 18.99
N LEU A 122 4.53 0.98 18.40
CA LEU A 122 4.29 -0.41 18.79
C LEU A 122 4.79 -0.70 20.22
N ALA A 123 5.88 -0.06 20.63
CA ALA A 123 6.43 -0.17 21.97
C ALA A 123 5.74 0.72 23.02
N ASP A 124 4.72 1.49 22.63
CA ASP A 124 4.09 2.54 23.45
C ASP A 124 5.12 3.54 24.02
N ASP A 125 6.16 3.85 23.24
CA ASP A 125 7.21 4.78 23.64
C ASP A 125 6.64 6.22 23.68
N PRO A 126 6.77 6.97 24.80
CA PRO A 126 6.31 8.36 24.89
C PRO A 126 6.85 9.28 23.80
N ALA A 127 8.03 8.99 23.24
CA ALA A 127 8.61 9.75 22.14
C ALA A 127 7.68 9.80 20.92
N ALA A 128 6.90 8.75 20.66
CA ALA A 128 5.94 8.72 19.56
C ALA A 128 4.92 9.88 19.61
N LYS A 129 4.50 10.29 20.82
CA LYS A 129 3.53 11.38 21.02
C LYS A 129 4.08 12.76 20.63
N THR A 130 5.39 12.89 20.53
CA THR A 130 6.06 14.15 20.19
C THR A 130 6.24 14.34 18.67
N ILE A 131 6.05 13.28 17.88
CA ILE A 131 6.24 13.32 16.43
C ILE A 131 5.00 13.93 15.76
N LYS A 132 5.13 15.18 15.30
CA LYS A 132 4.04 15.92 14.68
C LYS A 132 3.48 15.19 13.46
N GLY A 133 2.21 14.80 13.54
CA GLY A 133 1.47 14.18 12.45
C GLY A 133 1.95 12.77 12.10
N LEU A 134 2.52 12.05 13.08
CA LEU A 134 2.91 10.65 12.99
C LEU A 134 1.82 9.75 12.41
N GLY A 135 0.56 9.92 12.82
CA GLY A 135 -0.56 9.11 12.30
C GLY A 135 -0.72 9.23 10.78
N ARG A 136 -0.51 10.42 10.21
CA ARG A 136 -0.55 10.62 8.75
C ARG A 136 0.66 10.00 8.06
N GLN A 137 1.84 10.10 8.67
CA GLN A 137 3.06 9.49 8.17
C GLN A 137 2.92 7.96 8.08
N LEU A 138 2.40 7.32 9.13
CA LEU A 138 2.14 5.87 9.16
C LEU A 138 1.06 5.44 8.16
N ALA A 139 -0.01 6.23 8.02
CA ALA A 139 -1.03 5.99 7.01
C ALA A 139 -0.45 6.10 5.59
N ALA A 140 0.39 7.11 5.32
CA ALA A 140 1.06 7.26 4.03
C ALA A 140 1.98 6.07 3.73
N ALA A 141 2.78 5.60 4.69
CA ALA A 141 3.60 4.41 4.51
C ALA A 141 2.76 3.15 4.22
N THR A 142 1.60 3.02 4.86
CA THR A 142 0.67 1.93 4.57
C THR A 142 0.23 1.96 3.11
N GLU A 143 -0.18 3.12 2.59
CA GLU A 143 -0.58 3.28 1.19
C GLU A 143 0.59 3.04 0.22
N ILE A 144 1.79 3.54 0.55
CA ILE A 144 3.00 3.29 -0.25
C ILE A 144 3.26 1.79 -0.42
N TYR A 145 3.10 1.00 0.64
CA TYR A 145 3.27 -0.46 0.54
C TYR A 145 2.10 -1.14 -0.16
N ARG A 146 0.84 -0.74 0.09
CA ARG A 146 -0.36 -1.29 -0.59
C ARG A 146 -0.29 -1.14 -2.09
N LEU A 147 0.18 0.02 -2.55
CA LEU A 147 0.29 0.37 -3.96
C LEU A 147 1.63 -0.04 -4.58
N ASN A 148 2.46 -0.80 -3.85
CA ASN A 148 3.77 -1.26 -4.29
C ASN A 148 4.69 -0.10 -4.78
N ALA A 149 4.57 1.07 -4.13
CA ALA A 149 5.28 2.30 -4.49
C ALA A 149 6.57 2.52 -3.68
N ALA A 150 6.97 1.56 -2.83
CA ALA A 150 8.15 1.70 -1.96
C ALA A 150 9.45 1.97 -2.75
N GLY A 151 9.57 1.41 -3.96
CA GLY A 151 10.72 1.64 -4.84
C GLY A 151 10.78 3.04 -5.47
N MET A 152 9.69 3.81 -5.46
CA MET A 152 9.65 5.15 -6.06
C MET A 152 10.45 6.17 -5.24
N GLY A 153 10.58 5.96 -3.92
CA GLY A 153 11.36 6.81 -3.02
C GLY A 153 12.86 6.49 -2.99
N GLY A 154 13.40 5.81 -4.01
CA GLY A 154 14.86 5.56 -4.12
C GLY A 154 15.42 4.45 -3.23
N GLY A 155 14.58 3.68 -2.52
CA GLY A 155 15.01 2.49 -1.79
C GLY A 155 15.07 1.27 -2.71
N LYS A 156 16.28 0.85 -3.08
CA LYS A 156 16.58 -0.54 -3.44
C LYS A 156 17.36 -1.18 -2.30
#